data_AF-A0AAW4KIB0-F1
#
_entry.id   AF-A0AAW4KIB0-F1
#
_cell.length_a   1.000
_cell.length_b   1.000
_cell.length_c   1.000
_cell.angle_alpha   90.00
_cell.angle_beta   90.00
_cell.angle_gamma   90.00
#
_symmetry.space_group_name_H-M   'P 1'
#
loop_
_entity.id
_entity.type
_entity.pdbx_description
1 polymer ?
#
loop_
_entity_poly.entity_id
_entity_poly.type
_entity_poly.pdbx_seq_one_letter_code
_entity_poly.pdbx_strand_id
1 'polypeptide(L)'
;GLLAGGAQGVSLLLKGPGQLLNAQGRIQSEGLLQLQGERLDNSAGILLGQTVDVTAQTFTNSNKGALVSDGGDVVLKVSDLLTNVGGQIDAGERSVLVKQLTTLNNDGGTLRGKRLDIAAQHLNNDDGQLLAGAEGLS
;
A
#
# COMPACT_ATOMS: atom_id res chain seq x y z
N GLY A 1 18.19 2.33 1.42
CA GLY A 1 18.61 3.31 0.39
C GLY A 1 17.43 4.17 -0.03
N LEU A 2 17.67 5.30 -0.71
CA LEU A 2 16.62 6.18 -1.23
C LEU A 2 16.52 6.03 -2.76
N LEU A 3 15.32 5.81 -3.27
CA LEU A 3 14.95 5.99 -4.66
C LEU A 3 13.91 7.10 -4.75
N ALA A 4 14.12 8.09 -5.61
CA ALA A 4 13.25 9.25 -5.74
C ALA A 4 13.02 9.61 -7.21
N GLY A 5 11.79 9.96 -7.57
CA GLY A 5 11.47 10.59 -8.86
C GLY A 5 10.61 11.84 -8.66
N GLY A 6 10.75 12.80 -9.59
CA GLY A 6 10.03 14.07 -9.54
C GLY A 6 8.58 13.95 -10.02
N ALA A 7 7.99 15.08 -10.39
CA ALA A 7 6.58 15.20 -10.81
C ALA A 7 6.14 14.26 -11.96
N GLN A 8 7.09 13.72 -12.74
CA GLN A 8 6.80 12.74 -13.80
C GLN A 8 6.46 11.34 -13.27
N GLY A 9 6.63 11.09 -11.97
CA GLY A 9 6.37 9.79 -11.38
C GLY A 9 7.61 8.90 -11.23
N VAL A 10 7.41 7.77 -10.57
CA VAL A 10 8.33 6.62 -10.52
C VAL A 10 7.52 5.39 -10.89
N SER A 11 7.97 4.63 -11.88
CA SER A 11 7.42 3.31 -12.18
C SER A 11 8.51 2.26 -12.04
N LEU A 12 8.31 1.32 -11.11
CA LEU A 12 9.19 0.17 -10.89
C LEU A 12 8.44 -1.10 -11.30
N LEU A 13 8.90 -1.73 -12.37
CA LEU A 13 8.34 -2.96 -12.91
C LEU A 13 9.35 -4.10 -12.80
N LEU A 14 9.07 -5.08 -11.95
CA LEU A 14 9.78 -6.36 -11.91
C LEU A 14 9.00 -7.39 -12.73
N LYS A 15 9.65 -7.93 -13.75
CA LYS A 15 9.08 -9.00 -14.59
C LYS A 15 9.57 -10.36 -14.08
N GLY A 16 8.67 -11.34 -14.02
CA GLY A 16 8.97 -12.69 -13.55
C GLY A 16 8.83 -12.86 -12.03
N PRO A 17 9.32 -13.97 -11.44
CA PRO A 17 9.12 -14.34 -10.03
C PRO A 17 9.95 -13.50 -9.03
N GLY A 18 10.26 -12.26 -9.41
CA GLY A 18 11.09 -11.35 -8.64
C GLY A 18 10.32 -10.69 -7.50
N GLN A 19 11.08 -10.30 -6.47
CA GLN A 19 10.59 -9.53 -5.34
C GLN A 19 11.13 -8.10 -5.38
N LEU A 20 10.25 -7.12 -5.21
CA LEU A 20 10.65 -5.74 -4.96
C LEU A 20 10.89 -5.60 -3.45
N LEU A 21 12.15 -5.40 -3.06
CA LEU A 21 12.59 -5.24 -1.67
C LEU A 21 12.81 -3.76 -1.35
N ASN A 22 11.95 -3.19 -0.52
CA ASN A 22 12.10 -1.88 0.10
C ASN A 22 12.25 -1.99 1.63
N ALA A 23 12.92 -3.03 2.12
CA ALA A 23 13.14 -3.19 3.55
C ALA A 23 14.09 -2.12 4.10
N GLN A 24 13.66 -1.36 5.12
CA GLN A 24 14.41 -0.21 5.66
C GLN A 24 14.81 0.85 4.62
N GLY A 25 14.15 0.81 3.45
CA GLY A 25 14.39 1.71 2.34
C GLY A 25 13.34 2.82 2.26
N ARG A 26 13.56 3.73 1.32
CA ARG A 26 12.58 4.75 0.97
C ARG A 26 12.47 4.82 -0.55
N ILE A 27 11.26 4.66 -1.06
CA ILE A 27 10.92 4.90 -2.46
C ILE A 27 9.91 6.05 -2.47
N GLN A 28 10.22 7.13 -3.16
CA GLN A 28 9.34 8.30 -3.21
C GLN A 28 9.13 8.82 -4.62
N SER A 29 7.95 9.41 -4.85
CA SER A 29 7.65 10.16 -6.06
C SER A 29 6.89 11.44 -5.72
N GLU A 30 7.24 12.56 -6.37
CA GLU A 30 6.42 13.79 -6.34
C GLU A 30 5.18 13.69 -7.27
N GLY A 31 5.07 12.60 -8.04
CA GLY A 31 3.93 12.28 -8.89
C GLY A 31 3.38 10.89 -8.55
N LEU A 32 2.99 10.14 -9.58
CA LEU A 32 2.56 8.75 -9.42
C LEU A 32 3.74 7.86 -8.99
N LEU A 33 3.60 7.17 -7.85
CA LEU A 33 4.43 6.03 -7.50
C LEU A 33 3.72 4.74 -7.95
N GLN A 34 4.22 4.11 -9.01
CA GLN A 34 3.71 2.85 -9.53
C GLN A 34 4.69 1.71 -9.23
N LEU A 35 4.23 0.68 -8.55
CA LEU A 35 5.02 -0.50 -8.18
C LEU A 35 4.34 -1.76 -8.70
N GLN A 36 5.07 -2.54 -9.50
CA GLN A 36 4.55 -3.79 -10.06
C GLN A 36 5.59 -4.91 -9.92
N GLY A 37 5.14 -6.05 -9.39
CA GLY A 37 5.96 -7.26 -9.25
C GLY A 37 5.12 -8.44 -8.74
N GLU A 38 5.71 -9.63 -8.59
CA GLU A 38 4.99 -10.75 -7.99
C GLU A 38 4.86 -10.56 -6.47
N ARG A 39 5.97 -10.21 -5.83
CA ARG A 39 6.07 -10.01 -4.38
C ARG A 39 6.64 -8.62 -4.10
N LEU A 40 6.00 -7.88 -3.20
CA LEU A 40 6.49 -6.57 -2.75
C LEU A 40 6.66 -6.59 -1.24
N ASP A 41 7.81 -6.14 -0.76
CA ASP A 41 8.13 -6.08 0.66
C ASP A 41 8.57 -4.66 1.03
N ASN A 42 7.77 -4.02 1.88
CA ASN A 42 8.00 -2.70 2.45
C ASN A 42 8.20 -2.78 3.98
N SER A 43 8.74 -3.89 4.49
CA SER A 43 8.95 -4.08 5.92
C SER A 43 9.93 -3.05 6.49
N ALA A 44 9.51 -2.27 7.48
CA ALA A 44 10.26 -1.12 7.99
C ALA A 44 10.68 -0.09 6.92
N GLY A 45 10.05 -0.13 5.74
CA GLY A 45 10.32 0.75 4.61
C GLY A 45 9.29 1.87 4.48
N ILE A 46 9.56 2.81 3.58
CA ILE A 46 8.65 3.90 3.24
C ILE A 46 8.40 3.93 1.74
N LEU A 47 7.13 3.92 1.35
CA LEU A 47 6.63 4.23 0.02
C LEU A 47 5.85 5.55 0.09
N LEU A 48 6.25 6.54 -0.70
CA LEU A 48 5.59 7.85 -0.74
C LEU A 48 5.29 8.25 -2.19
N GLY A 49 4.08 8.67 -2.48
CA GLY A 49 3.71 9.23 -3.79
C GLY A 49 2.70 10.36 -3.66
N GLN A 50 2.55 11.19 -4.69
CA GLN A 50 1.34 12.00 -4.83
C GLN A 50 0.12 11.08 -4.91
N THR A 51 0.22 10.05 -5.76
CA THR A 51 -0.71 8.92 -5.88
C THR A 51 0.14 7.65 -5.79
N VAL A 52 -0.41 6.57 -5.22
CA VAL A 52 0.32 5.29 -5.12
C VAL A 52 -0.49 4.16 -5.73
N ASP A 53 0.09 3.48 -6.73
CA ASP A 53 -0.47 2.31 -7.39
C ASP A 53 0.43 1.10 -7.14
N VAL A 54 -0.11 0.07 -6.48
CA VAL A 54 0.59 -1.20 -6.25
C VAL A 54 -0.14 -2.32 -6.97
N THR A 55 0.57 -3.08 -7.80
CA THR A 55 0.07 -4.32 -8.43
C THR A 55 0.99 -5.48 -8.06
N ALA A 56 0.48 -6.43 -7.29
CA ALA A 56 1.25 -7.59 -6.84
C ALA A 56 0.40 -8.84 -6.61
N GLN A 57 1.02 -10.01 -6.47
CA GLN A 57 0.34 -11.17 -5.89
C GLN A 57 0.33 -11.04 -4.37
N THR A 58 1.49 -10.76 -3.79
CA THR A 58 1.65 -10.55 -2.35
C THR A 58 2.30 -9.19 -2.05
N PHE A 59 1.75 -8.44 -1.10
CA PHE A 59 2.33 -7.20 -0.61
C PHE A 59 2.44 -7.23 0.92
N THR A 60 3.66 -7.11 1.43
CA THR A 60 3.97 -6.99 2.87
C THR A 60 4.34 -5.56 3.20
N ASN A 61 3.56 -4.91 4.06
CA ASN A 61 3.81 -3.61 4.68
C ASN A 61 3.78 -3.79 6.21
N SER A 62 4.88 -4.26 6.78
CA SER A 62 4.95 -4.64 8.20
C SER A 62 6.13 -3.97 8.92
N ASN A 63 6.32 -4.26 10.21
CA ASN A 63 7.45 -3.76 11.00
C ASN A 63 7.59 -2.23 10.95
N LYS A 64 6.48 -1.49 11.12
CA LYS A 64 6.40 -0.04 10.93
C LYS A 64 6.65 0.43 9.49
N GLY A 65 6.39 -0.45 8.52
CA GLY A 65 6.33 -0.10 7.11
C GLY A 65 5.22 0.91 6.84
N ALA A 66 5.49 1.89 5.99
CA ALA A 66 4.56 2.96 5.64
C ALA A 66 4.36 3.05 4.13
N LEU A 67 3.11 3.06 3.70
CA LEU A 67 2.70 3.50 2.37
C LEU A 67 1.82 4.73 2.56
N VAL A 68 2.26 5.86 2.02
CA VAL A 68 1.57 7.15 2.16
C VAL A 68 1.34 7.75 0.79
N SER A 69 0.12 8.22 0.52
CA SER A 69 -0.12 9.18 -0.56
C SER A 69 -0.29 10.60 -0.01
N ASP A 70 0.23 11.58 -0.73
CA ASP A 70 0.23 12.99 -0.32
C ASP A 70 -0.69 13.84 -1.20
N GLY A 71 -1.96 13.42 -1.34
CA GLY A 71 -3.02 14.18 -2.04
C GLY A 71 -3.71 13.45 -3.19
N GLY A 72 -3.30 12.22 -3.49
CA GLY A 72 -3.94 11.29 -4.43
C GLY A 72 -4.38 9.99 -3.75
N ASP A 73 -5.03 9.11 -4.51
CA ASP A 73 -5.52 7.84 -3.96
C ASP A 73 -4.38 6.82 -3.73
N VAL A 74 -4.66 5.83 -2.89
CA VAL A 74 -3.87 4.59 -2.80
C VAL A 74 -4.67 3.48 -3.47
N VAL A 75 -4.12 2.88 -4.52
CA VAL A 75 -4.76 1.78 -5.27
C VAL A 75 -3.93 0.51 -5.09
N LEU A 76 -4.52 -0.50 -4.45
CA LEU A 76 -3.90 -1.79 -4.17
C LEU A 76 -4.61 -2.88 -4.98
N LYS A 77 -3.96 -3.29 -6.07
CA LYS A 77 -4.35 -4.45 -6.90
C LYS A 77 -3.50 -5.64 -6.48
N VAL A 78 -3.82 -6.18 -5.30
CA VAL A 78 -3.13 -7.32 -4.70
C VAL A 78 -4.05 -8.52 -4.78
N SER A 79 -3.63 -9.61 -5.44
CA SER A 79 -4.54 -10.73 -5.74
C SER A 79 -4.63 -11.79 -4.65
N ASP A 80 -3.55 -12.03 -3.92
CA ASP A 80 -3.48 -13.11 -2.91
C ASP A 80 -3.49 -12.55 -1.49
N LEU A 81 -2.38 -11.96 -1.05
CA LEU A 81 -2.19 -11.55 0.34
C LEU A 81 -1.66 -10.11 0.45
N LEU A 82 -2.40 -9.28 1.18
CA LEU A 82 -1.93 -7.99 1.68
C LEU A 82 -1.73 -8.11 3.20
N THR A 83 -0.48 -8.03 3.65
CA THR A 83 -0.12 -8.00 5.07
C THR A 83 0.24 -6.57 5.44
N ASN A 84 -0.58 -5.92 6.26
CA ASN A 84 -0.33 -4.61 6.86
C ASN A 84 -0.07 -4.69 8.38
N VAL A 85 0.51 -5.79 8.85
CA VAL A 85 0.64 -6.06 10.29
C VAL A 85 1.62 -5.11 10.96
N GLY A 86 1.13 -4.32 11.91
CA GLY A 86 1.91 -3.24 12.53
C GLY A 86 2.44 -2.20 11.55
N GLY A 87 1.84 -2.12 10.35
CA GLY A 87 2.15 -1.15 9.30
C GLY A 87 1.07 -0.10 9.14
N GLN A 88 1.35 0.89 8.30
CA GLN A 88 0.43 1.97 7.97
C GLN A 88 0.26 2.11 6.46
N ILE A 89 -1.00 2.16 6.02
CA ILE A 89 -1.42 2.56 4.68
C ILE A 89 -2.31 3.79 4.85
N ASP A 90 -1.84 4.95 4.38
CA ASP A 90 -2.50 6.24 4.62
C ASP A 90 -2.70 7.00 3.32
N ALA A 91 -3.95 7.26 2.97
CA ALA A 91 -4.32 8.10 1.83
C ALA A 91 -4.67 9.55 2.25
N GLY A 92 -4.53 9.92 3.52
CA GLY A 92 -4.93 11.22 4.04
C GLY A 92 -6.41 11.51 3.76
N GLU A 93 -6.69 12.59 3.02
CA GLU A 93 -8.04 13.01 2.62
C GLU A 93 -8.54 12.36 1.32
N ARG A 94 -7.85 11.30 0.87
CA ARG A 94 -8.15 10.54 -0.35
C ARG A 94 -8.58 9.12 -0.02
N SER A 95 -8.76 8.30 -1.06
CA SER A 95 -9.31 6.96 -0.93
C SER A 95 -8.22 5.89 -0.87
N VAL A 96 -8.42 4.86 -0.06
CA VAL A 96 -7.72 3.58 -0.20
C VAL A 96 -8.64 2.61 -0.94
N LEU A 97 -8.18 2.06 -2.05
CA LEU A 97 -8.92 1.17 -2.94
C LEU A 97 -8.22 -0.18 -3.00
N VAL A 98 -8.76 -1.19 -2.32
CA VAL A 98 -8.25 -2.58 -2.37
C VAL A 98 -9.15 -3.40 -3.29
N LYS A 99 -8.59 -3.96 -4.36
CA LYS A 99 -9.37 -4.65 -5.41
C LYS A 99 -8.96 -6.12 -5.55
N GLN A 100 -9.96 -7.00 -5.53
CA GLN A 100 -9.84 -8.42 -5.91
C GLN A 100 -8.83 -9.21 -5.05
N LEU A 101 -8.81 -8.96 -3.74
CA LEU A 101 -7.88 -9.58 -2.81
C LEU A 101 -8.45 -10.87 -2.20
N THR A 102 -7.63 -11.91 -2.01
CA THR A 102 -8.04 -13.07 -1.21
C THR A 102 -8.04 -12.70 0.26
N THR A 103 -6.89 -12.31 0.83
CA THR A 103 -6.76 -12.03 2.27
C THR A 103 -6.15 -10.65 2.53
N LEU A 104 -6.85 -9.83 3.30
CA LEU A 104 -6.28 -8.67 3.98
C LEU A 104 -5.98 -9.04 5.44
N ASN A 105 -4.71 -9.00 5.82
CA ASN A 105 -4.29 -9.07 7.22
C ASN A 105 -3.82 -7.69 7.68
N ASN A 106 -4.69 -6.98 8.40
CA ASN A 106 -4.43 -5.68 9.02
C ASN A 106 -4.27 -5.79 10.55
N ASP A 107 -3.89 -6.95 11.08
CA ASP A 107 -3.73 -7.13 12.52
C ASP A 107 -2.68 -6.17 13.11
N GLY A 108 -3.04 -5.43 14.16
CA GLY A 108 -2.19 -4.36 14.72
C GLY A 108 -1.84 -3.21 13.76
N GLY A 109 -2.40 -3.20 12.55
CA GLY A 109 -2.09 -2.26 11.47
C GLY A 109 -3.08 -1.11 11.37
N THR A 110 -2.85 -0.18 10.45
CA THR A 110 -3.78 0.91 10.14
C THR A 110 -3.95 1.10 8.64
N LEU A 111 -5.20 1.09 8.18
CA LEU A 111 -5.62 1.66 6.89
C LEU A 111 -6.39 2.95 7.18
N ARG A 112 -6.01 4.04 6.54
CA ARG A 112 -6.65 5.35 6.70
C ARG A 112 -6.93 5.99 5.35
N GLY A 113 -8.12 6.57 5.22
CA GLY A 113 -8.48 7.43 4.10
C GLY A 113 -9.81 8.13 4.36
N LYS A 114 -10.13 9.14 3.56
CA LYS A 114 -11.47 9.73 3.57
C LYS A 114 -12.55 8.71 3.18
N ARG A 115 -12.16 7.76 2.31
CA ARG A 115 -12.92 6.57 1.92
C ARG A 115 -12.03 5.33 1.99
N LEU A 116 -12.59 4.22 2.42
CA LEU A 116 -11.97 2.90 2.30
C LEU A 116 -12.89 2.00 1.48
N ASP A 117 -12.45 1.56 0.30
CA ASP A 117 -13.16 0.58 -0.51
C ASP A 117 -12.35 -0.72 -0.50
N ILE A 118 -12.79 -1.72 0.28
CA ILE A 118 -12.00 -2.93 0.55
C ILE A 118 -12.73 -4.17 0.01
N ALA A 119 -12.31 -4.64 -1.16
CA ALA A 119 -12.78 -5.90 -1.72
C ALA A 119 -11.81 -7.05 -1.43
N ALA A 120 -12.03 -7.75 -0.31
CA ALA A 120 -11.28 -8.94 0.11
C ALA A 120 -12.23 -10.13 0.44
N GLN A 121 -11.79 -11.36 0.20
CA GLN A 121 -12.56 -12.56 0.62
C GLN A 121 -12.46 -12.80 2.13
N HIS A 122 -11.29 -12.50 2.70
CA HIS A 122 -11.00 -12.62 4.12
C HIS A 122 -10.35 -11.32 4.63
N LEU A 123 -10.78 -10.88 5.80
CA LEU A 123 -10.26 -9.71 6.48
C LEU A 123 -9.96 -10.08 7.94
N ASN A 124 -8.69 -9.99 8.32
CA ASN A 124 -8.27 -9.95 9.72
C ASN A 124 -7.96 -8.49 10.08
N ASN A 125 -8.59 -7.99 11.14
CA ASN A 125 -8.38 -6.68 11.70
C ASN A 125 -8.46 -6.71 13.25
N ASP A 126 -7.98 -7.79 13.88
CA ASP A 126 -8.19 -8.05 15.32
C ASP A 126 -7.68 -6.90 16.21
N ASP A 127 -6.39 -6.57 16.15
CA ASP A 127 -5.81 -5.40 16.83
C ASP A 127 -5.64 -4.19 15.89
N GLY A 128 -6.29 -4.24 14.72
CA GLY A 128 -6.11 -3.29 13.62
C GLY A 128 -7.10 -2.12 13.61
N GLN A 129 -6.80 -1.11 12.80
CA GLN A 129 -7.67 0.04 12.58
C GLN A 129 -7.99 0.23 11.09
N LEU A 130 -9.28 0.37 10.79
CA LEU A 130 -9.81 0.82 9.50
C LEU A 130 -10.47 2.18 9.71
N LEU A 131 -9.74 3.25 9.40
CA LEU A 131 -10.13 4.63 9.65
C LEU A 131 -10.65 5.27 8.37
N ALA A 132 -11.96 5.14 8.14
CA ALA A 132 -12.65 5.86 7.08
C ALA A 132 -13.16 7.23 7.57
N GLY A 133 -13.00 8.25 6.72
CA GLY A 133 -13.55 9.58 6.95
C GLY A 133 -15.00 9.71 6.47
N ALA A 134 -15.35 10.91 6.00
CA ALA A 134 -16.72 11.28 5.66
C ALA A 134 -17.35 10.48 4.50
N GLU A 135 -16.56 9.77 3.69
CA GLU A 135 -17.06 8.95 2.57
C GLU A 135 -17.26 7.48 2.94
N GLY A 136 -16.86 7.08 4.17
CA GLY A 136 -17.16 5.79 4.76
C GLY A 136 -16.29 4.63 4.27
N LEU A 137 -16.64 3.45 4.76
CA LEU A 137 -16.04 2.15 4.44
C LEU A 137 -17.06 1.34 3.64
N SER A 138 -16.64 0.73 2.52
CA SER A 138 -17.45 -0.22 1.73
C SER A 138 -16.72 -1.52 1.44
#